data_AF-A0A2K5APG6-F1
#
_entry.id   AF-A0A2K5APG6-F1
#
_cell.length_a   1.000
_cell.length_b   1.000
_cell.length_c   1.000
_cell.angle_alpha   90.00
_cell.angle_beta   90.00
_cell.angle_gamma   90.00
#
_symmetry.space_group_name_H-M   'P 1'
#
loop_
_entity.id
_entity.type
_entity.pdbx_description
1 polymer ?
#
loop_
_entity_poly.entity_id
_entity_poly.type
_entity_poly.pdbx_seq_one_letter_code
_entity_poly.pdbx_strand_id
1 'polypeptide(L)'
;MSIYKYRVYRSANIGIFIRTNDDYIFIPKGFAHSKASRLEEFLSAKSIRVSIAHTRLLGPLMVANNHGIVTASIVDEDELNAFKTTGLKVVRLNSRLTAVGNLVAANDRAAIVSTLLDGSIDLIRDALGVKVVPMSIASYHQVGAVLSCTNKGAVIHPNASNEEIERVSSILEVDVEPATVNGGVPFVSSGIVANSKAVVVGSLTTGPEMVMLSRAFKT
;
A
#
# COMPACT_ATOMS: atom_id res chain seq x y z
N MET A 1 17.02 6.72 -0.11
CA MET A 1 15.66 7.36 -0.02
C MET A 1 15.65 8.17 1.29
N SER A 2 14.56 8.78 1.74
CA SER A 2 14.48 9.31 3.12
C SER A 2 13.28 8.71 3.87
N ILE A 3 13.39 8.57 5.20
CA ILE A 3 12.27 8.13 6.06
C ILE A 3 11.76 9.29 6.90
N TYR A 4 10.46 9.56 6.83
CA TYR A 4 9.79 10.61 7.59
C TYR A 4 8.75 10.03 8.54
N LYS A 5 8.65 10.58 9.75
CA LYS A 5 7.57 10.25 10.68
C LYS A 5 6.37 11.17 10.45
N TYR A 6 5.17 10.59 10.51
CA TYR A 6 3.93 11.33 10.28
C TYR A 6 2.76 10.82 11.14
N ARG A 7 1.72 11.64 11.26
CA ARG A 7 0.50 11.31 12.01
C ARG A 7 -0.74 11.82 11.29
N VAL A 8 -1.70 10.93 11.11
CA VAL A 8 -2.97 11.21 10.42
C VAL A 8 -4.11 10.99 11.41
N TYR A 9 -5.00 11.97 11.56
CA TYR A 9 -6.14 11.90 12.48
C TYR A 9 -5.79 11.43 13.90
N ARG A 10 -4.68 11.93 14.46
CA ARG A 10 -4.12 11.52 15.76
C ARG A 10 -3.70 10.04 15.86
N SER A 11 -3.72 9.31 14.76
CA SER A 11 -3.29 7.91 14.64
C SER A 11 -1.93 7.79 13.96
N ALA A 12 -1.13 6.84 14.45
CA ALA A 12 0.12 6.42 13.81
C ALA A 12 -0.10 5.44 12.65
N ASN A 13 -1.31 4.89 12.50
CA ASN A 13 -1.64 3.96 11.42
C ASN A 13 -2.00 4.74 10.14
N ILE A 14 -1.00 5.45 9.59
CA ILE A 14 -1.17 6.35 8.45
C ILE A 14 -1.57 5.62 7.16
N GLY A 15 -1.12 4.38 6.99
CA GLY A 15 -1.40 3.55 5.82
C GLY A 15 -2.86 3.06 5.75
N ILE A 16 -3.64 3.23 6.82
CA ILE A 16 -5.10 3.04 6.78
C ILE A 16 -5.78 4.15 5.96
N PHE A 17 -5.23 5.36 5.99
CA PHE A 17 -5.88 6.54 5.41
C PHE A 17 -5.25 6.99 4.10
N ILE A 18 -3.99 6.66 3.85
CA ILE A 18 -3.22 7.15 2.72
C ILE A 18 -2.72 5.98 1.89
N ARG A 19 -2.82 6.12 0.57
CA ARG A 19 -2.14 5.27 -0.41
C ARG A 19 -1.32 6.14 -1.34
N THR A 20 -0.28 5.59 -1.94
CA THR A 20 0.60 6.31 -2.85
C THR A 20 1.12 5.38 -3.92
N ASN A 21 1.42 5.93 -5.08
CA ASN A 21 2.39 5.38 -6.02
C ASN A 21 3.52 6.41 -6.19
N ASP A 22 4.31 6.33 -7.25
CA ASP A 22 5.42 7.27 -7.45
C ASP A 22 4.95 8.67 -7.81
N ASP A 23 3.81 8.83 -8.48
CA ASP A 23 3.33 10.12 -9.01
C ASP A 23 2.22 10.76 -8.18
N TYR A 24 1.43 9.95 -7.47
CA TYR A 24 0.22 10.37 -6.78
C TYR A 24 0.14 9.87 -5.33
N ILE A 25 -0.40 10.73 -4.48
CA ILE A 25 -0.74 10.45 -3.08
C ILE A 25 -2.26 10.54 -2.94
N PHE A 26 -2.92 9.42 -2.70
CA PHE A 26 -4.35 9.35 -2.45
C PHE A 26 -4.62 9.66 -0.98
N ILE A 27 -5.35 10.75 -0.73
CA ILE A 27 -5.70 11.22 0.61
C ILE A 27 -7.22 11.38 0.74
N PRO A 28 -7.79 11.27 1.95
CA PRO A 28 -9.23 11.39 2.13
C PRO A 28 -9.78 12.79 1.79
N LYS A 29 -11.05 12.86 1.38
CA LYS A 29 -11.79 14.14 1.33
C LYS A 29 -11.75 14.84 2.71
N GLY A 30 -11.52 16.14 2.70
CA GLY A 30 -11.37 16.96 3.92
C GLY A 30 -10.01 16.87 4.62
N PHE A 31 -9.00 16.23 4.02
CA PHE A 31 -7.64 16.24 4.53
C PHE A 31 -7.05 17.68 4.49
N ALA A 32 -6.42 18.11 5.59
CA ALA A 32 -5.94 19.47 5.74
C ALA A 32 -4.86 19.80 4.68
N HIS A 33 -4.96 20.98 4.05
CA HIS A 33 -4.05 21.39 2.97
C HIS A 33 -2.58 21.38 3.41
N SER A 34 -2.26 22.01 4.55
CA SER A 34 -0.90 22.04 5.10
C SER A 34 -0.33 20.64 5.35
N LYS A 35 -1.19 19.68 5.72
CA LYS A 35 -0.80 18.28 5.89
C LYS A 35 -0.54 17.58 4.57
N ALA A 36 -1.40 17.81 3.58
CA ALA A 36 -1.23 17.28 2.22
C ALA A 36 0.08 17.79 1.60
N SER A 37 0.33 19.09 1.62
CA SER A 37 1.55 19.69 1.05
C SER A 37 2.83 19.12 1.65
N ARG A 38 2.84 18.81 2.95
CA ARG A 38 3.98 18.16 3.60
C ARG A 38 4.19 16.72 3.12
N LEU A 39 3.12 15.98 2.83
CA LEU A 39 3.23 14.64 2.24
C LEU A 39 3.71 14.71 0.80
N GLU A 40 3.26 15.70 0.02
CA GLU A 40 3.72 15.95 -1.34
C GLU A 40 5.22 16.24 -1.39
N GLU A 41 5.72 17.05 -0.45
CA GLU A 41 7.16 17.31 -0.28
C GLU A 41 7.92 16.01 0.04
N PHE A 42 7.47 15.26 1.05
CA PHE A 42 8.15 14.03 1.48
C PHE A 42 8.20 12.98 0.39
N LEU A 43 7.08 12.70 -0.26
CA LEU A 43 6.94 11.63 -1.24
C LEU A 43 7.25 12.10 -2.68
N SER A 44 7.45 13.41 -2.90
CA SER A 44 7.70 14.00 -4.22
C SER A 44 6.65 13.53 -5.26
N ALA A 45 5.38 13.60 -4.85
CA ALA A 45 4.21 13.11 -5.57
C ALA A 45 3.01 14.05 -5.33
N LYS A 46 2.04 14.09 -6.24
CA LYS A 46 0.90 15.01 -6.19
C LYS A 46 -0.27 14.42 -5.41
N SER A 47 -0.85 15.19 -4.50
CA SER A 47 -2.01 14.71 -3.74
C SER A 47 -3.32 14.77 -4.53
N ILE A 48 -4.14 13.74 -4.36
CA ILE A 48 -5.49 13.64 -4.93
C ILE A 48 -6.44 13.28 -3.80
N ARG A 49 -7.51 14.07 -3.66
CA ARG A 49 -8.53 13.87 -2.62
C ARG A 49 -9.60 12.94 -3.13
N VAL A 50 -9.67 11.75 -2.54
CA VAL A 50 -10.60 10.68 -2.92
C VAL A 50 -11.32 10.13 -1.70
N SER A 51 -12.36 9.35 -1.94
CA SER A 51 -13.05 8.55 -0.94
C SER A 51 -13.46 7.23 -1.59
N ILE A 52 -13.66 6.20 -0.77
CA ILE A 52 -14.25 4.93 -1.20
C ILE A 52 -15.34 4.57 -0.19
N ALA A 53 -16.54 4.33 -0.68
CA ALA A 53 -17.76 4.13 0.12
C ALA A 53 -18.01 5.28 1.11
N HIS A 54 -17.69 6.51 0.68
CA HIS A 54 -17.75 7.74 1.48
C HIS A 54 -16.90 7.70 2.77
N THR A 55 -15.95 6.77 2.86
CA THR A 55 -15.07 6.63 4.02
C THR A 55 -13.73 7.33 3.81
N ARG A 56 -12.95 7.39 4.89
CA ARG A 56 -11.54 7.82 4.86
C ARG A 56 -10.57 6.63 4.76
N LEU A 57 -11.07 5.41 4.62
CA LEU A 57 -10.30 4.17 4.76
C LEU A 57 -9.69 3.74 3.42
N LEU A 58 -8.87 4.60 2.82
CA LEU A 58 -8.27 4.31 1.51
C LEU A 58 -7.36 3.08 1.56
N GLY A 59 -6.61 2.93 2.65
CA GLY A 59 -5.65 1.84 2.83
C GLY A 59 -6.25 0.46 2.58
N PRO A 60 -7.28 0.08 3.34
CA PRO A 60 -7.96 -1.20 3.17
C PRO A 60 -8.79 -1.32 1.89
N LEU A 61 -9.21 -0.22 1.27
CA LEU A 61 -10.22 -0.22 0.21
C LEU A 61 -9.68 0.01 -1.22
N MET A 62 -8.39 0.32 -1.36
CA MET A 62 -7.74 0.42 -2.67
C MET A 62 -6.28 -0.01 -2.68
N VAL A 63 -5.83 -0.33 -3.89
CA VAL A 63 -4.46 -0.67 -4.27
C VAL A 63 -4.10 0.21 -5.46
N ALA A 64 -2.86 0.70 -5.50
CA ALA A 64 -2.36 1.45 -6.64
C ALA A 64 -0.89 1.11 -6.89
N ASN A 65 -0.51 1.01 -8.16
CA ASN A 65 0.87 1.07 -8.62
C ASN A 65 0.98 2.18 -9.70
N ASN A 66 2.08 2.27 -10.43
CA ASN A 66 2.23 3.31 -11.45
C ASN A 66 1.45 3.03 -12.74
N HIS A 67 0.84 1.86 -12.90
CA HIS A 67 0.07 1.49 -14.09
C HIS A 67 -1.45 1.60 -13.88
N GLY A 68 -1.93 1.38 -12.67
CA GLY A 68 -3.36 1.38 -12.40
C GLY A 68 -3.76 1.33 -10.94
N ILE A 69 -5.08 1.37 -10.74
CA ILE A 69 -5.76 1.44 -9.45
C ILE A 69 -6.84 0.37 -9.41
N VAL A 70 -6.89 -0.36 -8.30
CA VAL A 70 -7.97 -1.31 -7.99
C VAL A 70 -8.70 -0.82 -6.75
N THR A 71 -10.04 -0.77 -6.83
CA THR A 71 -10.89 -0.32 -5.74
C THR A 71 -11.88 -1.41 -5.30
N ALA A 72 -12.39 -1.27 -4.07
CA ALA A 72 -13.48 -2.11 -3.56
C ALA A 72 -14.75 -2.04 -4.43
N SER A 73 -15.57 -3.09 -4.39
CA SER A 73 -16.87 -3.18 -5.10
C SER A 73 -17.90 -2.11 -4.67
N ILE A 74 -17.72 -1.53 -3.48
CA ILE A 74 -18.63 -0.57 -2.85
C ILE A 74 -18.32 0.89 -3.18
N VAL A 75 -17.38 1.16 -4.09
CA VAL A 75 -17.12 2.51 -4.60
C VAL A 75 -18.26 2.98 -5.51
N ASP A 76 -18.67 4.23 -5.37
CA ASP A 76 -19.67 4.85 -6.26
C ASP A 76 -19.03 5.54 -7.49
N GLU A 77 -19.86 5.92 -8.46
CA GLU A 77 -19.41 6.52 -9.72
C GLU A 77 -18.78 7.92 -9.54
N ASP A 78 -19.27 8.71 -8.57
CA ASP A 78 -18.73 10.04 -8.28
C ASP A 78 -17.35 9.95 -7.63
N GLU A 79 -17.13 8.93 -6.80
CA GLU A 79 -15.83 8.57 -6.23
C GLU A 79 -14.86 8.09 -7.30
N LEU A 80 -15.31 7.25 -8.24
CA LEU A 80 -14.51 6.80 -9.38
C LEU A 80 -14.07 7.98 -10.26
N ASN A 81 -14.93 8.98 -10.46
CA ASN A 81 -14.60 10.18 -11.24
C ASN A 81 -13.41 10.96 -10.68
N ALA A 82 -13.19 10.94 -9.35
CA ALA A 82 -12.06 11.65 -8.74
C ALA A 82 -10.70 11.10 -9.18
N PHE A 83 -10.63 9.79 -9.50
CA PHE A 83 -9.41 9.14 -9.95
C PHE A 83 -9.06 9.43 -11.41
N LYS A 84 -10.00 9.88 -12.25
CA LYS A 84 -9.75 10.19 -13.67
C LYS A 84 -8.62 11.20 -13.88
N THR A 85 -8.41 12.10 -12.92
CA THR A 85 -7.33 13.10 -12.93
C THR A 85 -5.92 12.49 -12.91
N THR A 86 -5.79 11.22 -12.54
CA THR A 86 -4.52 10.49 -12.60
C THR A 86 -4.14 10.02 -14.00
N GLY A 87 -5.11 9.87 -14.91
CA GLY A 87 -4.92 9.17 -16.18
C GLY A 87 -4.68 7.66 -16.05
N LEU A 88 -4.66 7.11 -14.83
CA LEU A 88 -4.46 5.68 -14.59
C LEU A 88 -5.74 4.90 -14.84
N LYS A 89 -5.59 3.63 -15.23
CA LYS A 89 -6.70 2.70 -15.35
C LYS A 89 -7.26 2.40 -13.95
N VAL A 90 -8.56 2.59 -13.78
CA VAL A 90 -9.25 2.31 -12.50
C VAL A 90 -10.22 1.16 -12.70
N VAL A 91 -10.08 0.11 -11.90
CA VAL A 91 -10.96 -1.07 -11.95
C VAL A 91 -11.64 -1.29 -10.60
N ARG A 92 -12.97 -1.34 -10.64
CA ARG A 92 -13.80 -1.77 -9.51
C ARG A 92 -13.84 -3.28 -9.47
N LEU A 93 -13.33 -3.86 -8.39
CA LEU A 93 -13.24 -5.32 -8.27
C LEU A 93 -14.61 -5.90 -7.87
N ASN A 94 -15.16 -6.81 -8.68
CA ASN A 94 -16.44 -7.45 -8.41
C ASN A 94 -16.30 -8.62 -7.41
N SER A 95 -16.01 -8.30 -6.15
CA SER A 95 -15.93 -9.27 -5.06
C SER A 95 -16.76 -8.84 -3.85
N ARG A 96 -17.24 -9.84 -3.09
CA ARG A 96 -17.83 -9.64 -1.77
C ARG A 96 -16.80 -9.21 -0.73
N LEU A 97 -15.53 -9.51 -0.97
CA LEU A 97 -14.42 -9.09 -0.12
C LEU A 97 -14.03 -7.65 -0.46
N THR A 98 -14.58 -6.69 0.30
CA THR A 98 -14.42 -5.25 0.02
C THR A 98 -13.06 -4.70 0.42
N ALA A 99 -12.35 -5.35 1.34
CA ALA A 99 -11.05 -4.90 1.84
C ALA A 99 -9.89 -5.25 0.88
N VAL A 100 -10.00 -4.87 -0.41
CA VAL A 100 -9.05 -5.23 -1.46
C VAL A 100 -7.61 -4.79 -1.14
N GLY A 101 -7.42 -3.63 -0.50
CA GLY A 101 -6.10 -3.15 -0.10
C GLY A 101 -5.46 -3.95 1.03
N ASN A 102 -6.22 -4.75 1.77
CA ASN A 102 -5.67 -5.74 2.70
C ASN A 102 -5.36 -7.07 2.02
N LEU A 103 -5.90 -7.32 0.83
CA LEU A 103 -5.81 -8.59 0.13
C LEU A 103 -4.83 -8.58 -1.03
N VAL A 104 -4.24 -7.42 -1.36
CA VAL A 104 -3.31 -7.26 -2.48
C VAL A 104 -2.18 -6.34 -2.07
N ALA A 105 -0.94 -6.77 -2.34
CA ALA A 105 0.26 -5.93 -2.31
C ALA A 105 0.86 -5.90 -3.72
N ALA A 106 1.25 -4.73 -4.22
CA ALA A 106 1.73 -4.60 -5.59
C ALA A 106 2.84 -3.55 -5.70
N ASN A 107 3.78 -3.81 -6.61
CA ASN A 107 4.67 -2.80 -7.18
C ASN A 107 4.46 -2.78 -8.72
N ASP A 108 5.38 -2.19 -9.48
CA ASP A 108 5.25 -2.09 -10.94
C ASP A 108 5.72 -3.35 -11.69
N ARG A 109 6.15 -4.39 -10.97
CA ARG A 109 6.66 -5.64 -11.56
C ARG A 109 5.73 -6.81 -11.32
N ALA A 110 5.19 -6.91 -10.11
CA ALA A 110 4.25 -7.95 -9.72
C ALA A 110 3.27 -7.49 -8.64
N ALA A 111 2.19 -8.26 -8.52
CA ALA A 111 1.26 -8.19 -7.41
C ALA A 111 1.13 -9.56 -6.73
N ILE A 112 1.16 -9.55 -5.41
CA ILE A 112 0.83 -10.70 -4.57
C ILE A 112 -0.58 -10.52 -4.06
N VAL A 113 -1.42 -11.51 -4.31
CA VAL A 113 -2.85 -11.47 -3.96
C VAL A 113 -3.20 -12.58 -2.98
N SER A 114 -4.19 -12.31 -2.15
CA SER A 114 -4.78 -13.29 -1.25
C SER A 114 -5.31 -14.48 -2.04
N THR A 115 -5.12 -15.69 -1.52
CA THR A 115 -5.76 -16.89 -2.04
C THR A 115 -7.29 -16.85 -1.95
N LEU A 116 -7.87 -15.90 -1.22
CA LEU A 116 -9.31 -15.67 -1.13
C LEU A 116 -9.91 -14.90 -2.35
N LEU A 117 -9.07 -14.44 -3.29
CA LEU A 117 -9.48 -13.64 -4.46
C LEU A 117 -9.46 -14.41 -5.80
N ASP A 118 -9.81 -15.70 -5.79
CA ASP A 118 -9.68 -16.60 -6.95
C ASP A 118 -10.33 -16.08 -8.25
N GLY A 119 -11.51 -15.45 -8.19
CA GLY A 119 -12.24 -14.95 -9.34
C GLY A 119 -11.88 -13.53 -9.79
N SER A 120 -10.91 -12.87 -9.15
CA SER A 120 -10.58 -11.45 -9.40
C SER A 120 -9.16 -11.22 -9.93
N ILE A 121 -8.39 -12.30 -10.09
CA ILE A 121 -6.97 -12.25 -10.49
C ILE A 121 -6.80 -11.59 -11.86
N ASP A 122 -7.63 -11.93 -12.85
CA ASP A 122 -7.52 -11.40 -14.21
C ASP A 122 -7.80 -9.89 -14.25
N LEU A 123 -8.81 -9.43 -13.50
CA LEU A 123 -9.12 -8.00 -13.37
C LEU A 123 -7.99 -7.23 -12.69
N ILE A 124 -7.40 -7.80 -11.63
CA ILE A 124 -6.25 -7.18 -10.95
C ILE A 124 -5.04 -7.10 -11.90
N ARG A 125 -4.78 -8.16 -12.67
CA ARG A 125 -3.69 -8.24 -13.64
C ARG A 125 -3.84 -7.17 -14.72
N ASP A 126 -5.04 -7.06 -15.28
CA ASP A 126 -5.38 -6.10 -16.33
C ASP A 126 -5.42 -4.65 -15.83
N ALA A 127 -5.77 -4.43 -14.56
CA ALA A 127 -5.75 -3.11 -13.94
C ALA A 127 -4.32 -2.64 -13.64
N LEU A 128 -3.54 -3.47 -12.94
CA LEU A 128 -2.21 -3.12 -12.45
C LEU A 128 -1.10 -3.34 -13.49
N GLY A 129 -1.41 -3.99 -14.63
CA GLY A 129 -0.45 -4.20 -15.71
C GLY A 129 0.76 -5.05 -15.31
N VAL A 130 0.62 -5.94 -14.34
CA VAL A 130 1.72 -6.73 -13.76
C VAL A 130 1.31 -8.19 -13.56
N LYS A 131 2.30 -9.08 -13.43
CA LYS A 131 2.06 -10.48 -13.07
C LYS A 131 1.38 -10.55 -11.69
N VAL A 132 0.38 -11.40 -11.56
CA VAL A 132 -0.35 -11.61 -10.30
C VAL A 132 -0.09 -13.02 -9.78
N VAL A 133 0.32 -13.13 -8.51
CA VAL A 133 0.63 -14.42 -7.86
C VAL A 133 -0.19 -14.59 -6.57
N PRO A 134 -1.06 -15.61 -6.49
CA PRO A 134 -1.78 -15.94 -5.26
C PRO A 134 -0.85 -16.55 -4.20
N MET A 135 -0.92 -16.04 -2.96
CA MET A 135 -0.11 -16.51 -1.84
C MET A 135 -0.73 -16.13 -0.49
N SER A 136 -0.32 -16.81 0.58
CA SER A 136 -0.48 -16.38 1.98
C SER A 136 0.89 -16.07 2.58
N ILE A 137 0.94 -15.19 3.57
CA ILE A 137 2.20 -14.77 4.20
C ILE A 137 2.07 -14.91 5.71
N ALA A 138 2.99 -15.61 6.37
CA ALA A 138 2.99 -15.83 7.82
C ALA A 138 1.64 -16.37 8.34
N SER A 139 1.03 -17.29 7.59
CA SER A 139 -0.34 -17.82 7.82
C SER A 139 -1.49 -16.82 7.69
N TYR A 140 -1.24 -15.59 7.20
CA TYR A 140 -2.29 -14.61 6.91
C TYR A 140 -2.69 -14.63 5.44
N HIS A 141 -4.00 -14.54 5.21
CA HIS A 141 -4.57 -14.30 3.87
C HIS A 141 -4.57 -12.82 3.49
N GLN A 142 -4.42 -11.91 4.45
CA GLN A 142 -4.41 -10.46 4.24
C GLN A 142 -3.02 -9.97 3.83
N VAL A 143 -2.53 -10.45 2.68
CA VAL A 143 -1.19 -10.15 2.18
C VAL A 143 -0.91 -8.65 2.08
N GLY A 144 -1.88 -7.83 1.65
CA GLY A 144 -1.74 -6.38 1.57
C GLY A 144 -1.63 -5.67 2.92
N ALA A 145 -2.07 -6.30 4.01
CA ALA A 145 -1.93 -5.76 5.36
C ALA A 145 -0.55 -6.09 5.99
N VAL A 146 0.04 -7.21 5.59
CA VAL A 146 1.27 -7.76 6.18
C VAL A 146 2.51 -7.62 5.27
N LEU A 147 2.34 -7.04 4.08
CA LEU A 147 3.40 -6.76 3.12
C LEU A 147 3.22 -5.35 2.54
N SER A 148 4.26 -4.54 2.65
CA SER A 148 4.34 -3.20 2.05
C SER A 148 5.54 -3.16 1.11
N CYS A 149 5.33 -2.86 -0.17
CA CYS A 149 6.37 -2.91 -1.19
C CYS A 149 6.44 -1.65 -2.05
N THR A 150 7.62 -1.39 -2.59
CA THR A 150 7.89 -0.40 -3.65
C THR A 150 8.70 -1.07 -4.75
N ASN A 151 9.12 -0.31 -5.77
CA ASN A 151 10.05 -0.82 -6.79
C ASN A 151 11.50 -0.97 -6.30
N LYS A 152 11.80 -0.55 -5.06
CA LYS A 152 13.16 -0.57 -4.48
C LYS A 152 13.35 -1.61 -3.38
N GLY A 153 12.28 -1.95 -2.68
CA GLY A 153 12.33 -2.78 -1.50
C GLY A 153 10.95 -3.08 -0.94
N ALA A 154 10.89 -4.03 -0.02
CA ALA A 154 9.65 -4.40 0.66
C ALA A 154 9.89 -4.81 2.12
N VAL A 155 8.83 -4.66 2.90
CA VAL A 155 8.78 -5.07 4.30
C VAL A 155 7.65 -6.08 4.46
N ILE A 156 7.95 -7.18 5.13
CA ILE A 156 7.04 -8.29 5.36
C ILE A 156 6.82 -8.51 6.86
N HIS A 157 5.74 -9.23 7.20
CA HIS A 157 5.43 -9.66 8.56
C HIS A 157 6.67 -10.20 9.30
N PRO A 158 6.90 -9.84 10.58
CA PRO A 158 8.11 -10.24 11.30
C PRO A 158 8.27 -11.76 11.48
N ASN A 159 7.15 -12.51 11.45
CA ASN A 159 7.13 -13.97 11.57
C ASN A 159 7.08 -14.70 10.22
N ALA A 160 7.31 -14.02 9.09
CA ALA A 160 7.41 -14.70 7.79
C ALA A 160 8.62 -15.65 7.78
N SER A 161 8.46 -16.85 7.20
CA SER A 161 9.57 -17.79 7.08
C SER A 161 10.61 -17.32 6.05
N ASN A 162 11.84 -17.83 6.11
CA ASN A 162 12.86 -17.53 5.11
C ASN A 162 12.40 -17.91 3.69
N GLU A 163 11.69 -19.03 3.56
CA GLU A 163 11.11 -19.48 2.28
C GLU A 163 10.06 -18.49 1.76
N GLU A 164 9.20 -17.95 2.64
CA GLU A 164 8.23 -16.91 2.27
C GLU A 164 8.94 -15.62 1.86
N ILE A 165 9.98 -15.20 2.58
CA ILE A 165 10.79 -14.01 2.28
C ILE A 165 11.44 -14.14 0.90
N GLU A 166 12.13 -15.25 0.64
CA GLU A 166 12.78 -15.53 -0.64
C GLU A 166 11.79 -15.58 -1.81
N ARG A 167 10.62 -16.20 -1.58
CA ARG A 167 9.56 -16.28 -2.58
C ARG A 167 8.96 -14.91 -2.88
N VAL A 168 8.66 -14.11 -1.86
CA VAL A 168 8.14 -12.74 -2.04
C VAL A 168 9.17 -11.86 -2.74
N SER A 169 10.45 -11.98 -2.36
CA SER A 169 11.57 -11.26 -3.00
C SER A 169 11.67 -11.60 -4.49
N SER A 170 11.59 -12.90 -4.82
CA SER A 170 11.63 -13.38 -6.21
C SER A 170 10.43 -12.90 -7.03
N ILE A 171 9.23 -12.82 -6.44
CA ILE A 171 8.02 -12.38 -7.13
C ILE A 171 8.06 -10.87 -7.39
N LEU A 172 8.40 -10.08 -6.38
CA LEU A 172 8.40 -8.61 -6.46
C LEU A 172 9.69 -8.04 -7.06
N GLU A 173 10.71 -8.88 -7.21
CA GLU A 173 12.05 -8.54 -7.69
C GLU A 173 12.73 -7.41 -6.90
N VAL A 174 12.58 -7.45 -5.58
CA VAL A 174 13.17 -6.49 -4.64
C VAL A 174 13.57 -7.20 -3.35
N ASP A 175 14.51 -6.60 -2.61
CA ASP A 175 14.90 -7.12 -1.30
C ASP A 175 13.73 -6.99 -0.31
N VAL A 176 13.55 -8.01 0.52
CA VAL A 176 12.45 -8.12 1.49
C VAL A 176 13.03 -8.32 2.87
N GLU A 177 12.63 -7.48 3.82
CA GLU A 177 13.07 -7.56 5.21
C GLU A 177 11.86 -7.77 6.14
N PRO A 178 11.93 -8.70 7.10
CA PRO A 178 10.94 -8.81 8.16
C PRO A 178 11.09 -7.65 9.14
N ALA A 179 10.00 -6.93 9.42
CA ALA A 179 10.02 -5.82 10.38
C ALA A 179 8.65 -5.56 11.01
N THR A 180 8.64 -4.69 12.01
CA THR A 180 7.42 -4.10 12.58
C THR A 180 7.40 -2.58 12.37
N VAL A 181 6.25 -1.97 12.66
CA VAL A 181 6.06 -0.53 12.64
C VAL A 181 5.34 -0.08 13.92
N ASN A 182 5.36 1.20 14.25
CA ASN A 182 4.54 1.76 15.33
C ASN A 182 4.74 1.11 16.72
N GLY A 183 5.95 0.64 17.04
CA GLY A 183 6.24 0.03 18.33
C GLY A 183 5.80 -1.42 18.41
N GLY A 184 6.10 -2.22 17.38
CA GLY A 184 5.88 -3.66 17.36
C GLY A 184 4.64 -4.12 16.61
N VAL A 185 3.95 -3.24 15.87
CA VAL A 185 2.78 -3.64 15.07
C VAL A 185 3.24 -4.47 13.85
N PRO A 186 2.75 -5.70 13.69
CA PRO A 186 3.20 -6.59 12.61
C PRO A 186 2.43 -6.40 11.29
N PHE A 187 1.32 -5.65 11.31
CA PHE A 187 0.57 -5.24 10.12
C PHE A 187 1.24 -4.02 9.49
N VAL A 188 2.38 -4.24 8.85
CA VAL A 188 3.33 -3.19 8.42
C VAL A 188 2.68 -2.14 7.51
N SER A 189 1.77 -2.53 6.63
CA SER A 189 1.06 -1.63 5.73
C SER A 189 0.09 -0.67 6.42
N SER A 190 -0.24 -0.91 7.70
CA SER A 190 -1.04 0.03 8.50
C SER A 190 -0.24 1.27 8.88
N GLY A 191 1.09 1.13 9.06
CA GLY A 191 1.97 2.19 9.53
C GLY A 191 2.90 2.75 8.47
N ILE A 192 2.94 2.18 7.26
CA ILE A 192 3.86 2.56 6.18
C ILE A 192 3.08 3.09 4.99
N VAL A 193 3.58 4.19 4.42
CA VAL A 193 3.20 4.73 3.10
C VAL A 193 4.51 5.02 2.39
N ALA A 194 4.81 4.27 1.32
CA ALA A 194 6.09 4.34 0.65
C ALA A 194 5.91 4.36 -0.86
N ASN A 195 6.80 5.08 -1.53
CA ASN A 195 6.99 5.02 -2.98
C ASN A 195 8.49 4.85 -3.28
N SER A 196 8.91 4.95 -4.53
CA SER A 196 10.32 4.81 -4.92
C SER A 196 11.21 5.98 -4.45
N LYS A 197 10.64 7.06 -3.91
CA LYS A 197 11.33 8.32 -3.59
C LYS A 197 11.54 8.48 -2.08
N ALA A 198 10.53 8.16 -1.27
CA ALA A 198 10.61 8.20 0.19
C ALA A 198 9.70 7.18 0.88
N VAL A 199 9.96 6.99 2.18
CA VAL A 199 9.11 6.22 3.10
C VAL A 199 8.54 7.17 4.14
N VAL A 200 7.22 7.17 4.30
CA VAL A 200 6.56 7.84 5.40
C VAL A 200 6.03 6.78 6.35
N VAL A 201 6.35 6.90 7.63
CA VAL A 201 5.96 5.95 8.67
C VAL A 201 5.16 6.62 9.78
N GLY A 202 4.40 5.83 10.51
CA GLY A 202 3.67 6.31 11.67
C GLY A 202 4.57 6.89 12.76
N SER A 203 4.05 7.89 13.46
CA SER A 203 4.79 8.64 14.49
C SER A 203 5.32 7.80 15.67
N LEU A 204 4.79 6.60 15.87
CA LEU A 204 5.19 5.71 16.97
C LEU A 204 6.28 4.71 16.55
N THR A 205 6.69 4.67 15.28
CA THR A 205 7.79 3.82 14.82
C THR A 205 9.07 4.17 15.57
N THR A 206 9.73 3.16 16.12
CA THR A 206 10.89 3.29 17.02
C THR A 206 12.20 3.40 16.24
N GLY A 207 13.29 3.80 16.91
CA GLY A 207 14.63 3.86 16.30
C GLY A 207 15.07 2.53 15.67
N PRO A 208 14.98 1.40 16.40
CA PRO A 208 15.30 0.07 15.84
C PRO A 208 14.46 -0.28 14.60
N GLU A 209 13.15 -0.03 14.63
CA GLU A 209 12.28 -0.26 13.47
C GLU A 209 12.70 0.61 12.27
N MET A 210 13.04 1.88 12.49
CA MET A 210 13.53 2.76 11.42
C MET A 210 14.79 2.21 10.74
N VAL A 211 15.72 1.60 11.50
CA VAL A 211 16.91 0.95 10.94
C VAL A 211 16.53 -0.23 10.05
N MET A 212 15.59 -1.06 10.48
CA MET A 212 15.09 -2.19 9.67
C MET A 212 14.45 -1.69 8.37
N LEU A 213 13.59 -0.67 8.46
CA LEU A 213 12.94 -0.07 7.28
C LEU A 213 13.95 0.59 6.33
N SER A 214 15.04 1.17 6.87
CA SER A 214 16.12 1.75 6.06
C SER A 214 16.80 0.68 5.20
N ARG A 215 17.10 -0.48 5.79
CA ARG A 215 17.65 -1.62 5.04
C ARG A 215 16.67 -2.11 3.98
N ALA A 216 15.42 -2.32 4.38
CA ALA A 216 14.37 -2.85 3.51
C ALA A 216 14.17 -2.01 2.24
N PHE A 217 13.99 -0.69 2.39
CA PHE A 217 13.68 0.22 1.29
C PHE A 217 14.92 0.85 0.64
N LYS A 218 16.14 0.41 1.02
CA LYS A 218 17.41 0.99 0.54
C LYS A 218 17.44 2.50 0.74
N THR A 219 17.07 2.88 1.96
CA THR A 219 16.87 4.26 2.37
C THR A 219 18.17 4.88 2.80
#